data_AF-Q5H4X9-F1
#
_entry.id   AF-Q5H4X9-F1
#
_cell.length_a   1.000
_cell.length_b   1.000
_cell.length_c   1.000
_cell.angle_alpha   90.00
_cell.angle_beta   90.00
_cell.angle_gamma   90.00
#
_symmetry.space_group_name_H-M   'P 1'
#
loop_
_entity.id
_entity.type
_entity.pdbx_description
1 polymer ?
#
loop_
_entity_poly.entity_id
_entity_poly.type
_entity_poly.pdbx_seq_one_letter_code
_entity_poly.pdbx_strand_id
1 'polypeptide(L)' 'MPFYSTKRNGTGLGLALTREIAEAHGGRIWLHNREHGGLCVTLLLPLAA' A
#
# COMPACT_ATOMS: atom_id res chain seq x y z
N MET A 1 -11.65 12.25 -2.85
CA MET A 1 -10.65 12.22 -3.94
C MET A 1 -9.94 10.87 -3.89
N PRO A 2 -9.85 10.10 -4.99
CA PRO A 2 -9.41 8.69 -4.91
C PRO A 2 -7.89 8.50 -4.82
N PHE A 3 -7.05 9.50 -5.11
CA PHE A 3 -5.58 9.36 -5.12
C PHE A 3 -4.88 10.57 -4.50
N TYR A 4 -3.74 10.33 -3.84
CA TYR A 4 -3.00 11.37 -3.10
C TYR A 4 -1.49 11.19 -3.27
N SER A 5 -0.77 12.31 -3.46
CA SER A 5 0.68 12.37 -3.56
C SER A 5 1.20 13.61 -2.86
N THR A 6 2.31 13.48 -2.14
CA THR A 6 3.09 14.60 -1.57
C THR A 6 4.16 15.12 -2.54
N LYS A 7 4.38 14.45 -3.67
CA LYS A 7 5.37 14.83 -4.68
C LYS A 7 4.74 15.70 -5.77
N ARG A 8 5.45 16.76 -6.19
CA ARG A 8 5.02 17.75 -7.21
C ARG A 8 4.51 17.12 -8.51
N ASN A 9 5.16 16.05 -8.99
CA ASN A 9 4.77 15.32 -10.20
C ASN A 9 4.33 13.88 -9.89
N GLY A 10 3.96 13.58 -8.65
CA GLY A 10 3.52 12.25 -8.26
C GLY A 10 2.02 12.07 -8.51
N THR A 11 1.64 10.97 -9.13
CA THR A 11 0.23 10.65 -9.46
C THR A 11 -0.58 10.15 -8.27
N GLY A 12 0.09 9.66 -7.22
CA GLY A 12 -0.58 9.09 -6.04
C GLY A 12 -1.19 7.70 -6.26
N LEU A 13 -0.90 7.07 -7.40
CA LEU A 13 -1.51 5.79 -7.80
C LEU A 13 -0.82 4.56 -7.17
N GLY A 14 0.47 4.66 -6.78
CA GLY A 14 1.27 3.49 -6.42
C GLY A 14 0.69 2.64 -5.28
N LEU A 15 0.26 3.27 -4.19
CA LEU A 15 -0.32 2.56 -3.05
C LEU A 15 -1.73 2.03 -3.33
N ALA A 16 -2.51 2.74 -4.15
CA ALA A 16 -3.82 2.26 -4.60
C ALA A 16 -3.68 0.99 -5.44
N LEU A 17 -2.79 1.00 -6.43
CA LEU A 17 -2.49 -0.17 -7.26
C LEU A 17 -1.92 -1.33 -6.43
N THR A 18 -1.05 -1.06 -5.47
CA THR A 18 -0.49 -2.10 -4.60
C THR A 18 -1.58 -2.80 -3.79
N ARG A 19 -2.58 -2.04 -3.30
CA ARG A 19 -3.74 -2.61 -2.60
C ARG A 19 -4.58 -3.48 -3.52
N GLU A 20 -4.92 -2.99 -4.71
CA GLU A 20 -5.69 -3.75 -5.70
C GLU A 20 -4.99 -5.07 -6.08
N ILE A 21 -3.68 -5.01 -6.31
CA ILE A 21 -2.86 -6.20 -6.61
C ILE A 21 -2.89 -7.17 -5.42
N ALA A 22 -2.67 -6.69 -4.19
CA ALA A 22 -2.69 -7.54 -3.01
C ALA A 22 -4.05 -8.24 -2.83
N GLU A 23 -5.16 -7.50 -2.98
CA GLU A 23 -6.52 -8.02 -2.87
C GLU A 23 -6.82 -9.05 -3.97
N ALA A 24 -6.36 -8.81 -5.21
CA ALA A 24 -6.51 -9.75 -6.33
C ALA A 24 -5.78 -11.10 -6.08
N HIS A 25 -4.74 -11.11 -5.25
CA HIS A 25 -4.02 -12.33 -4.83
C HIS A 25 -4.58 -12.94 -3.53
N GLY A 26 -5.75 -12.49 -3.05
CA GLY A 26 -6.33 -12.92 -1.77
C GLY A 26 -5.57 -12.43 -0.53
N GLY A 27 -4.66 -11.47 -0.73
CA GLY A 27 -3.82 -10.88 0.29
C GLY A 27 -4.41 -9.61 0.91
N ARG A 28 -3.60 -8.98 1.77
CA ARG A 28 -3.95 -7.73 2.46
C ARG A 28 -2.71 -6.86 2.64
N ILE A 29 -2.93 -5.54 2.69
CA ILE A 29 -1.89 -4.54 2.93
C ILE A 29 -2.28 -3.62 4.09
N TRP A 30 -1.31 -3.27 4.95
CA TRP A 30 -1.46 -2.28 6.01
C TRP A 30 -0.32 -1.29 5.99
N LEU A 31 -0.63 -0.04 6.33
CA LEU A 31 0.31 1.06 6.45
C LEU A 31 0.20 1.64 7.86
N HIS A 32 1.32 1.79 8.54
CA HIS A 32 1.38 2.48 9.82
C HIS A 32 2.67 3.27 9.96
N ASN A 33 2.58 4.38 10.68
CA ASN A 33 3.76 5.14 11.08
C ASN A 33 4.49 4.36 12.19
N ARG A 34 5.82 4.36 12.13
CA ARG A 34 6.66 3.77 13.19
C ARG A 34 6.83 4.78 14.33
N GLU A 35 7.06 4.29 15.55
CA GLU A 35 7.25 5.15 16.73
C GLU A 35 8.35 6.20 16.55
N HIS A 36 9.45 5.83 15.89
CA HIS A 36 10.61 6.70 15.66
C HIS A 36 10.57 7.41 14.29
N GLY A 37 9.39 7.48 13.66
CA GLY A 37 9.21 8.06 12.33
C GLY A 37 9.42 7.09 11.17
N GLY A 38 9.00 7.52 9.99
CA GLY A 38 8.96 6.70 8.79
C GLY A 38 7.71 5.82 8.67
N LEU A 39 7.64 5.09 7.56
CA LEU A 39 6.49 4.27 7.18
C LEU A 39 6.84 2.79 7.28
N CYS A 40 5.99 2.01 7.93
CA CYS A 40 6.00 0.56 7.84
C CYS A 40 4.84 0.10 6.96
N VAL A 41 5.15 -0.76 5.99
CA VAL A 41 4.17 -1.37 5.09
C VAL A 41 4.24 -2.88 5.31
N THR A 42 3.10 -3.48 5.65
CA THR A 42 2.99 -4.93 5.83
C THR A 42 2.12 -5.48 4.70
N LEU A 43 2.64 -6.46 3.97
CA LEU A 43 1.94 -7.20 2.93
C LEU A 43 1.81 -8.65 3.38
N LEU A 44 0.57 -9.16 3.41
CA LEU A 44 0.26 -10.55 3.70
C LEU A 44 -0.31 -11.20 2.45
N LEU A 45 0.27 -12.32 2.04
CA LEU A 45 -0.17 -13.12 0.90
C LEU A 45 -0.43 -14.57 1.34
N PRO A 46 -1.46 -15.24 0.82
CA PRO A 46 -1.65 -16.68 1.02
C PRO A 46 -0.47 -17.49 0.47
N LEU A 47 -0.11 -18.60 1.13
CA LEU A 47 1.00 -19.46 0.72
C LEU A 47 0.67 -20.31 -0.53
N ALA A 48 -0.61 -20.62 -0.75
CA ALA A 48 -1.15 -21.32 -1.91
C ALA A 48 -2.65 -20.99 -2.04
N ALA A 49 -3.20 -21.14 -3.25
CA ALA A 49 -4.62 -20.99 -3.55
C ALA A 49 -5.42 -22.25 -3.16
#